data_AF-A0A644VJR1-F1
#
_entry.id   AF-A0A644VJR1-F1
#
_cell.length_a   1.000
_cell.length_b   1.000
_cell.length_c   1.000
_cell.angle_alpha   90.00
_cell.angle_beta   90.00
_cell.angle_gamma   90.00
#
_symmetry.space_group_name_H-M   'P 1'
#
loop_
_entity.id
_entity.type
_entity.pdbx_description
1 polymer ?
#
loop_
_entity_poly.entity_id
_entity_poly.type
_entity_poly.pdbx_seq_one_letter_code
_entity_poly.pdbx_strand_id
1 'polypeptide(L)'
;MAYEALISYIQSIVRPNFNEEITGQNMQDVLLAMVSELGNREFKGVATTGTNPGVPTGPKVFITSQAGYYQHFNLVVEERELALLIWDSGAWTKEVIVVFPEPFSDDRKYRHTQSIPEALWNVVHNFGKIPSVTITDSSGNEIEGEVTHIDLNSLTVAFSAPFAGYADLN
;
A
#
# COMPACT_ATOMS: atom_id res chain seq x y z
N MET A 1 7.46 26.38 7.64
CA MET A 1 6.59 25.99 6.50
C MET A 1 7.17 26.54 5.20
N ALA A 2 6.91 25.91 4.05
CA ALA A 2 7.33 26.34 2.70
C ALA A 2 7.28 27.86 2.46
N TYR A 3 6.16 28.50 2.86
CA TYR A 3 5.98 29.95 2.70
C TYR A 3 6.92 30.81 3.56
N GLU A 4 7.39 30.33 4.71
CA GLU A 4 8.31 31.08 5.58
C GLU A 4 9.72 31.12 5.00
N ALA A 5 10.13 30.02 4.34
CA ALA A 5 11.39 29.97 3.58
C ALA A 5 11.37 30.96 2.41
N LEU A 6 10.23 31.03 1.70
CA LEU A 6 10.03 31.99 0.62
C LEU A 6 10.08 33.44 1.10
N ILE A 7 9.42 33.76 2.22
CA ILE A 7 9.48 35.11 2.83
C ILE A 7 10.91 35.46 3.21
N SER A 8 11.63 34.54 3.85
CA SER A 8 13.03 34.73 4.25
C SER A 8 13.92 35.00 3.03
N TYR A 9 13.72 34.24 1.95
CA TYR A 9 14.47 34.39 0.70
C TYR A 9 14.19 35.72 -0.01
N ILE A 10 12.91 36.11 -0.12
CA ILE A 10 12.53 37.42 -0.68
C ILE A 10 13.18 38.54 0.14
N GLN A 11 13.11 38.46 1.48
CA GLN A 11 13.72 39.44 2.36
C GLN A 11 15.25 39.49 2.22
N SER A 12 15.89 38.34 1.99
CA SER A 12 17.34 38.23 1.77
C SER A 12 17.80 38.62 0.37
N ILE A 13 16.92 39.01 -0.54
CA ILE A 13 17.28 39.46 -1.90
C ILE A 13 16.92 40.93 -2.11
N VAL A 14 15.88 41.42 -1.43
CA VAL A 14 15.43 42.82 -1.48
C VAL A 14 16.30 43.74 -0.59
N ARG A 15 16.85 43.22 0.52
CA ARG A 15 17.64 44.00 1.49
C ARG A 15 19.18 44.02 1.31
N PRO A 16 19.86 43.05 0.65
CA PRO A 16 21.33 43.02 0.62
C PRO A 16 21.98 43.74 -0.57
N ASN A 17 21.22 44.19 -1.58
CA ASN A 17 21.86 44.97 -2.63
C ASN A 17 22.22 46.33 -2.04
N PHE A 18 23.52 46.59 -1.88
CA PHE A 18 24.08 47.84 -1.34
C PHE A 18 23.58 49.13 -2.02
N ASN A 19 22.86 49.01 -3.14
CA ASN A 19 22.26 50.09 -3.90
C ASN A 19 20.72 50.17 -3.78
N GLU A 20 20.08 49.35 -2.93
CA GLU A 20 18.60 49.24 -2.82
C GLU A 20 17.88 48.88 -4.14
N GLU A 21 18.61 48.45 -5.17
CA GLU A 21 18.09 48.10 -6.49
C GLU A 21 17.73 46.61 -6.55
N ILE A 22 16.57 46.27 -7.13
CA ILE A 22 16.27 44.88 -7.53
C ILE A 22 16.90 44.67 -8.92
N THR A 23 17.97 43.90 -9.00
CA THR A 23 18.56 43.50 -10.29
C THR A 23 17.66 42.49 -10.99
N GLY A 24 17.81 42.34 -12.31
CA GLY A 24 17.11 41.30 -13.07
C GLY A 24 17.38 39.88 -12.55
N GLN A 25 18.59 39.61 -12.04
CA GLN A 25 18.96 38.34 -11.41
C GLN A 25 18.20 38.14 -10.10
N ASN A 26 18.16 39.15 -9.23
CA ASN A 26 17.44 39.11 -7.97
C ASN A 26 15.94 38.87 -8.18
N MET A 27 15.36 39.45 -9.23
CA MET A 27 13.97 39.20 -9.61
C MET A 27 13.77 37.77 -10.12
N GLN A 28 14.67 37.27 -10.97
CA GLN A 28 14.61 35.90 -11.48
C GLN A 28 14.71 34.87 -10.33
N ASP A 29 15.63 35.08 -9.41
CA ASP A 29 15.87 34.23 -8.25
C ASP A 29 14.63 34.13 -7.34
N VAL A 30 13.99 35.28 -7.05
CA VAL A 30 12.73 35.32 -6.30
C VAL A 30 11.63 34.57 -7.04
N LEU A 31 11.49 34.77 -8.36
CA LEU A 31 10.47 34.09 -9.16
C LEU A 31 10.69 32.57 -9.20
N LEU A 32 11.94 32.11 -9.30
CA LEU A 32 12.28 30.68 -9.25
C LEU A 32 11.97 30.08 -7.87
N ALA A 33 12.30 30.77 -6.78
CA ALA A 33 11.94 30.35 -5.44
C ALA A 33 10.41 30.27 -5.25
N MET A 34 9.66 31.24 -5.76
CA MET A 34 8.19 31.21 -5.75
C MET A 34 7.65 30.01 -6.54
N VAL A 35 8.18 29.75 -7.74
CA VAL A 35 7.76 28.61 -8.58
C VAL A 35 8.08 27.27 -7.90
N SER A 36 9.23 27.16 -7.24
CA SER A 36 9.62 25.96 -6.48
C SER A 36 8.64 25.67 -5.33
N GLU A 37 8.31 26.68 -4.54
CA GLU A 37 7.40 26.53 -3.40
C GLU A 37 5.93 26.32 -3.82
N LEU A 38 5.50 26.96 -4.91
CA LEU A 38 4.16 26.79 -5.48
C LEU A 38 4.00 25.50 -6.31
N GLY A 39 5.11 24.93 -6.79
CA GLY A 39 5.14 23.67 -7.52
C GLY A 39 4.99 22.44 -6.62
N ASN A 40 5.18 22.61 -5.30
CA ASN A 40 5.01 21.54 -4.34
C ASN A 40 3.54 21.23 -4.06
N ARG A 41 3.22 19.95 -3.90
CA ARG A 41 1.89 19.50 -3.47
C ARG A 41 1.62 19.94 -2.04
N GLU A 42 0.62 20.81 -1.86
CA GLU A 42 0.27 21.35 -0.54
C GLU A 42 -0.73 20.44 0.19
N PHE A 43 -0.39 20.01 1.41
CA PHE A 43 -1.33 19.32 2.30
C PHE A 43 -2.31 20.31 2.93
N LYS A 44 -3.62 20.09 2.75
CA LYS A 44 -4.68 20.99 3.21
C LYS A 44 -5.38 20.57 4.50
N GLY A 45 -5.15 19.34 4.97
CA GLY A 45 -5.72 18.82 6.20
C GLY A 45 -6.62 17.60 6.00
N VAL A 46 -7.48 17.35 7.00
CA VAL A 46 -8.43 16.23 7.00
C VAL A 46 -9.76 16.68 6.41
N ALA A 47 -10.24 15.98 5.37
CA ALA A 47 -11.52 16.28 4.72
C ALA A 47 -12.69 15.52 5.37
N THR A 48 -13.88 16.10 5.27
CA THR A 48 -15.19 15.51 5.60
C THR A 48 -16.06 15.52 4.34
N THR A 49 -17.21 14.83 4.36
CA THR A 49 -18.13 14.79 3.20
C THR A 49 -18.63 16.18 2.78
N GLY A 50 -18.62 17.17 3.69
CA GLY A 50 -18.99 18.56 3.44
C GLY A 50 -17.81 19.50 3.12
N THR A 51 -16.56 19.02 3.14
CA THR A 51 -15.40 19.86 2.84
C THR A 51 -15.48 20.39 1.41
N ASN A 52 -15.44 21.71 1.25
CA ASN A 52 -15.42 22.39 -0.05
C ASN A 52 -14.03 23.01 -0.28
N PRO A 53 -13.21 22.47 -1.19
CA PRO A 53 -11.87 22.97 -1.45
C PRO A 53 -11.83 24.21 -2.37
N GLY A 54 -12.98 24.67 -2.89
CA GLY A 54 -13.03 25.71 -3.93
C GLY A 54 -12.40 25.23 -5.24
N VAL A 55 -11.88 26.17 -6.04
CA VAL A 55 -11.06 25.86 -7.23
C VAL A 55 -9.58 25.91 -6.81
N PRO A 56 -8.90 24.77 -6.63
CA PRO A 56 -7.54 24.80 -6.10
C PRO A 56 -6.55 25.39 -7.11
N THR A 57 -5.65 26.24 -6.62
CA THR A 57 -4.52 26.74 -7.40
C THR A 57 -3.28 25.92 -7.10
N GLY A 58 -2.78 25.19 -8.11
CA GLY A 58 -1.66 24.26 -7.97
C GLY A 58 -2.01 22.95 -7.23
N PRO A 59 -1.07 22.00 -7.15
CA PRO A 59 -1.34 20.65 -6.65
C PRO A 59 -1.69 20.65 -5.15
N LYS A 60 -2.79 19.97 -4.76
CA LYS A 60 -3.26 19.87 -3.36
C LYS A 60 -3.52 18.44 -2.94
N VAL A 61 -3.49 18.18 -1.64
CA VAL A 61 -3.90 16.89 -1.07
C VAL A 61 -4.63 17.07 0.26
N PHE A 62 -5.74 16.33 0.42
CA PHE A 62 -6.42 16.10 1.68
C PHE A 62 -6.29 14.64 2.08
N ILE A 63 -6.39 14.34 3.36
CA ILE A 63 -6.54 12.97 3.87
C ILE A 63 -7.94 12.79 4.45
N THR A 64 -8.49 11.58 4.40
CA THR A 64 -9.75 11.27 5.08
C THR A 64 -9.88 9.79 5.43
N SER A 65 -10.61 9.51 6.51
CA SER A 65 -11.05 8.17 6.91
C SER A 65 -12.56 8.05 7.10
N GLN A 66 -13.31 9.15 6.91
CA GLN A 66 -14.77 9.14 7.03
C GLN A 66 -15.36 8.61 5.73
N ALA A 67 -16.07 7.48 5.82
CA ALA A 67 -16.81 6.92 4.69
C ALA A 67 -17.94 7.84 4.23
N GLY A 68 -18.19 7.86 2.92
CA GLY A 68 -19.27 8.61 2.30
C GLY A 68 -18.88 9.25 0.97
N TYR A 69 -19.86 9.91 0.36
CA TYR A 69 -19.67 10.69 -0.86
C TYR A 69 -19.21 12.12 -0.55
N TYR A 70 -18.08 12.51 -1.12
CA TYR A 70 -17.45 13.82 -0.98
C TYR A 70 -17.89 14.70 -2.15
N GLN A 71 -19.03 15.37 -1.99
CA GLN A 71 -19.72 16.06 -3.10
C GLN A 71 -18.86 17.08 -3.86
N HIS A 72 -17.98 17.81 -3.17
CA HIS A 72 -17.12 18.82 -3.79
C HIS A 72 -15.84 18.25 -4.41
N PHE A 73 -15.54 16.99 -4.12
CA PHE A 73 -14.45 16.24 -4.73
C PHE A 73 -14.98 15.29 -5.82
N ASN A 74 -16.29 15.02 -5.83
CA ASN A 74 -16.93 14.01 -6.67
C ASN A 74 -16.29 12.61 -6.53
N LEU A 75 -15.98 12.23 -5.29
CA LEU A 75 -15.33 10.95 -4.94
C LEU A 75 -16.11 10.25 -3.83
N VAL A 76 -16.07 8.92 -3.82
CA VAL A 76 -16.62 8.09 -2.74
C VAL A 76 -15.45 7.49 -1.95
N VAL A 77 -15.49 7.63 -0.63
CA VAL A 77 -14.61 6.93 0.30
C VAL A 77 -15.43 5.82 0.93
N GLU A 78 -15.00 4.59 0.77
CA GLU A 78 -15.72 3.42 1.27
C GLU A 78 -15.48 3.24 2.77
N GLU A 79 -16.32 2.40 3.41
CA GLU A 79 -16.09 2.02 4.80
C GLU A 79 -14.68 1.44 4.98
N ARG A 80 -14.02 1.88 6.06
CA ARG A 80 -12.68 1.41 6.46
C ARG A 80 -11.54 1.79 5.50
N GLU A 81 -11.73 2.74 4.58
CA GLU A 81 -10.64 3.31 3.78
C GLU A 81 -9.94 4.46 4.51
N LEU A 82 -8.60 4.51 4.41
CA LEU A 82 -7.84 5.75 4.56
C LEU A 82 -7.50 6.25 3.16
N ALA A 83 -7.99 7.42 2.77
CA ALA A 83 -7.85 7.93 1.41
C ALA A 83 -7.14 9.29 1.36
N LEU A 84 -6.31 9.47 0.34
CA LEU A 84 -5.82 10.76 -0.13
C LEU A 84 -6.75 11.26 -1.24
N LEU A 85 -7.22 12.50 -1.10
CA LEU A 85 -7.95 13.21 -2.16
C LEU A 85 -6.98 14.18 -2.79
N ILE A 86 -6.65 13.99 -4.07
CA ILE A 86 -5.52 14.63 -4.73
C ILE A 86 -6.02 15.52 -5.87
N TRP A 87 -5.47 16.73 -5.95
CA TRP A 87 -5.66 17.65 -7.08
C TRP A 87 -4.32 17.87 -7.76
N ASP A 88 -4.24 17.61 -9.07
CA ASP A 88 -3.03 17.81 -9.87
C ASP A 88 -3.26 18.71 -11.09
N SER A 89 -4.30 18.43 -11.89
CA SER A 89 -4.47 19.04 -13.20
C SER A 89 -5.93 19.27 -13.59
N GLY A 90 -6.77 19.70 -12.64
CA GLY A 90 -8.15 20.11 -12.94
C GLY A 90 -9.25 19.14 -12.50
N ALA A 91 -8.89 17.99 -11.94
CA ALA A 91 -9.83 17.03 -11.38
C ALA A 91 -9.30 16.45 -10.06
N TRP A 92 -10.23 16.07 -9.18
CA TRP A 92 -9.92 15.35 -7.95
C TRP A 92 -9.82 13.85 -8.23
N THR A 93 -8.77 13.22 -7.72
CA THR A 93 -8.57 11.77 -7.73
C THR A 93 -8.50 11.23 -6.30
N LYS A 94 -8.79 9.94 -6.13
CA LYS A 94 -8.68 9.20 -4.86
C LYS A 94 -7.52 8.23 -4.95
N GLU A 95 -6.62 8.25 -3.98
CA GLU A 95 -5.66 7.17 -3.71
C GLU A 95 -5.94 6.58 -2.34
N VAL A 96 -6.04 5.25 -2.24
CA VAL A 96 -6.30 4.57 -0.97
C VAL A 96 -4.97 4.14 -0.35
N ILE A 97 -4.72 4.57 0.88
CA ILE A 97 -3.63 4.10 1.72
C ILE A 97 -4.11 2.83 2.41
N VAL A 98 -3.55 1.70 2.02
CA VAL A 98 -3.81 0.45 2.71
C VAL A 98 -2.90 0.37 3.92
N VAL A 99 -3.48 0.54 5.11
CA VAL A 99 -2.77 0.34 6.37
C VAL A 99 -2.98 -1.11 6.79
N PHE A 100 -1.94 -1.93 6.68
CA PHE A 100 -1.95 -3.28 7.24
C PHE A 100 -1.57 -3.19 8.71
N PRO A 101 -2.48 -3.51 9.65
CA PRO A 101 -2.18 -3.37 11.08
C PRO A 101 -1.14 -4.36 11.61
N GLU A 102 -0.73 -5.38 10.84
CA GLU A 102 0.30 -6.37 11.21
C GLU A 102 1.02 -6.84 9.92
N PRO A 103 2.24 -7.42 9.96
CA PRO A 103 2.72 -8.13 8.78
C PRO A 103 1.68 -9.17 8.42
N PHE A 104 1.31 -9.24 7.14
CA PHE A 104 0.56 -10.37 6.61
C PHE A 104 1.30 -11.67 6.92
N SER A 105 1.02 -12.28 8.07
CA SER A 105 0.94 -13.72 8.12
C SER A 105 -0.38 -14.09 7.49
N ASP A 106 -0.48 -13.90 6.16
CA ASP A 106 -1.36 -14.75 5.37
C ASP A 106 -0.77 -16.15 5.53
N ASP A 107 -1.18 -16.81 6.62
CA ASP A 107 -0.74 -18.17 6.91
C ASP A 107 -1.24 -19.02 5.75
N ARG A 108 -0.33 -19.31 4.82
CA ARG A 108 -0.69 -19.94 3.54
C ARG A 108 -1.18 -21.34 3.85
N LYS A 109 -2.37 -21.66 3.35
CA LYS A 109 -2.97 -22.99 3.48
C LYS A 109 -3.02 -23.67 2.13
N TYR A 110 -2.77 -24.97 2.12
CA TYR A 110 -2.79 -25.78 0.89
C TYR A 110 -3.30 -27.17 1.20
N ARG A 111 -4.22 -27.66 0.37
CA ARG A 111 -4.70 -29.04 0.41
C ARG A 111 -4.23 -29.77 -0.83
N HIS A 112 -3.35 -30.74 -0.65
CA HIS A 112 -3.05 -31.73 -1.68
C HIS A 112 -4.16 -32.77 -1.73
N THR A 113 -4.59 -33.16 -2.94
CA THR A 113 -5.59 -34.22 -3.13
C THR A 113 -4.97 -35.34 -3.94
N GLN A 114 -4.84 -36.52 -3.32
CA GLN A 114 -4.39 -37.73 -3.97
C GLN A 114 -5.61 -38.62 -4.26
N SER A 115 -6.15 -38.53 -5.48
CA SER A 115 -7.34 -39.30 -5.89
C SER A 115 -7.04 -40.75 -6.29
N ILE A 116 -5.79 -41.07 -6.62
CA ILE A 116 -5.35 -42.41 -7.03
C ILE A 116 -4.44 -42.96 -5.92
N PRO A 117 -4.69 -44.17 -5.39
CA PRO A 117 -3.85 -44.72 -4.33
C PRO A 117 -2.38 -44.82 -4.73
N GLU A 118 -1.51 -44.11 -4.00
CA GLU A 118 -0.06 -44.12 -4.18
C GLU A 118 0.64 -44.23 -2.83
N ALA A 119 1.79 -44.92 -2.81
CA ALA A 119 2.58 -45.09 -1.59
C ALA A 119 3.54 -43.92 -1.32
N LEU A 120 3.76 -43.05 -2.31
CA LEU A 120 4.64 -41.88 -2.22
C LEU A 120 3.97 -40.69 -2.90
N TRP A 121 3.61 -39.66 -2.14
CA TRP A 121 3.03 -38.42 -2.67
C TRP A 121 4.10 -37.34 -2.78
N ASN A 122 4.14 -36.64 -3.91
CA ASN A 122 5.03 -35.50 -4.13
C ASN A 122 4.19 -34.22 -4.07
N VAL A 123 4.41 -33.40 -3.03
CA VAL A 123 3.56 -32.26 -2.72
C VAL A 123 4.35 -30.96 -2.89
N VAL A 124 3.94 -30.14 -3.87
CA VAL A 124 4.51 -28.79 -4.10
C VAL A 124 3.51 -27.74 -3.62
N HIS A 125 3.89 -26.95 -2.61
CA HIS A 125 3.02 -26.00 -1.92
C HIS A 125 3.46 -24.53 -2.04
N ASN A 126 4.73 -24.25 -2.37
CA ASN A 126 5.25 -22.89 -2.63
C ASN A 126 5.05 -21.87 -1.48
N PHE A 127 5.23 -22.29 -0.22
CA PHE A 127 5.03 -21.39 0.92
C PHE A 127 6.26 -20.53 1.26
N GLY A 128 7.46 -20.95 0.87
CA GLY A 128 8.71 -20.34 1.33
C GLY A 128 9.01 -20.59 2.81
N LYS A 129 8.42 -21.63 3.40
CA LYS A 129 8.59 -22.06 4.80
C LYS A 129 8.35 -23.57 4.93
N ILE A 130 8.71 -24.14 6.08
CA ILE A 130 8.39 -25.53 6.45
C ILE A 130 7.01 -25.53 7.12
N PRO A 131 5.94 -26.06 6.48
CA PRO A 131 4.59 -26.09 7.06
C PRO A 131 4.38 -27.29 7.99
N SER A 132 3.34 -27.20 8.83
CA SER A 132 2.77 -28.39 9.47
C SER A 132 1.95 -29.17 8.44
N VAL A 133 1.89 -30.49 8.59
CA VAL A 133 1.19 -31.37 7.64
C VAL A 133 0.25 -32.29 8.42
N THR A 134 -1.00 -32.34 8.00
CA THR A 134 -1.99 -33.30 8.50
C THR A 134 -2.51 -34.11 7.33
N ILE A 135 -2.53 -35.43 7.46
CA ILE A 135 -2.95 -36.33 6.40
C ILE A 135 -4.26 -36.98 6.80
N THR A 136 -5.23 -36.98 5.89
CA THR A 136 -6.54 -37.63 6.10
C THR A 136 -6.89 -38.57 4.96
N ASP A 137 -7.56 -39.67 5.25
CA ASP A 137 -8.16 -40.54 4.23
C ASP A 137 -9.36 -39.86 3.52
N SER A 138 -9.94 -40.54 2.53
CA SER A 138 -11.13 -40.05 1.81
C SER A 138 -12.40 -39.96 2.68
N SER A 139 -12.40 -40.57 3.86
CA SER A 139 -13.47 -40.54 4.85
C SER A 139 -13.25 -39.45 5.91
N GLY A 140 -12.13 -38.75 5.88
CA GLY A 140 -11.76 -37.69 6.81
C GLY A 140 -11.09 -38.16 8.10
N ASN A 141 -10.66 -39.42 8.18
CA ASN A 141 -9.88 -39.90 9.33
C ASN A 141 -8.41 -39.54 9.17
N GLU A 142 -7.77 -39.06 10.23
CA GLU A 142 -6.32 -38.83 10.24
C GLU A 142 -5.56 -40.15 10.10
N ILE A 143 -4.53 -40.14 9.24
CA ILE A 143 -3.64 -41.28 9.02
C ILE A 143 -2.19 -40.84 9.17
N GLU A 144 -1.35 -41.73 9.67
CA GLU A 144 0.07 -41.46 9.82
C GLU A 144 0.84 -41.85 8.55
N GLY A 145 1.68 -40.94 8.09
CA GLY A 145 2.60 -41.12 6.98
C GLY A 145 3.94 -40.48 7.29
N GLU A 146 5.01 -40.97 6.69
CA GLU A 146 6.34 -40.36 6.85
C GLU A 146 6.42 -39.10 5.99
N VAL A 147 6.40 -37.93 6.65
CA VAL A 147 6.52 -36.62 5.99
C VAL A 147 7.98 -36.19 5.97
N THR A 148 8.51 -35.94 4.77
CA THR A 148 9.86 -35.40 4.57
C THR A 148 9.79 -34.09 3.82
N HIS A 149 10.17 -32.98 4.46
CA HIS A 149 10.30 -31.68 3.79
C HIS A 149 11.58 -31.65 2.94
N ILE A 150 11.42 -31.56 1.62
CA ILE A 150 12.54 -31.56 0.68
C ILE A 150 13.19 -30.16 0.61
N ASP A 151 12.36 -29.12 0.58
CA ASP A 151 12.78 -27.72 0.64
C ASP A 151 11.67 -26.82 1.21
N LEU A 152 11.83 -25.49 1.12
CA LEU A 152 10.87 -24.51 1.62
C LEU A 152 9.53 -24.47 0.84
N ASN A 153 9.40 -25.23 -0.24
CA ASN A 153 8.27 -25.18 -1.16
C ASN A 153 7.69 -26.55 -1.50
N SER A 154 8.33 -27.64 -1.07
CA SER A 154 7.95 -29.00 -1.42
C SER A 154 8.27 -30.03 -0.32
N LEU A 155 7.46 -31.08 -0.28
CA LEU A 155 7.62 -32.21 0.63
C LEU A 155 7.16 -33.52 -0.03
N THR A 156 7.56 -34.63 0.56
CA THR A 156 7.05 -35.95 0.23
C THR A 156 6.32 -36.58 1.42
N VAL A 157 5.35 -37.43 1.11
CA VAL A 157 4.63 -38.25 2.10
C VAL A 157 4.73 -39.71 1.68
N ALA A 158 5.32 -40.56 2.51
CA ALA A 158 5.49 -41.99 2.24
C ALA A 158 4.65 -42.86 3.18
N PHE A 159 4.07 -43.94 2.62
CA PHE A 159 3.25 -44.91 3.34
C PHE A 159 3.73 -46.33 3.09
N SER A 160 3.41 -47.26 4.01
CA SER A 160 3.72 -48.69 3.85
C SER A 160 2.87 -49.40 2.79
N ALA A 161 1.77 -48.78 2.35
CA ALA A 161 0.86 -49.27 1.31
C ALA A 161 0.28 -48.07 0.53
N PRO A 162 -0.24 -48.25 -0.70
CA PRO A 162 -0.83 -47.16 -1.45
C PRO A 162 -2.10 -46.60 -0.79
N PHE A 163 -2.17 -45.28 -0.60
CA PHE A 163 -3.33 -44.57 -0.05
C PHE A 163 -3.81 -43.45 -0.97
N ALA A 164 -5.12 -43.19 -0.94
CA ALA A 164 -5.75 -42.02 -1.53
C ALA A 164 -6.41 -41.19 -0.42
N GLY A 165 -6.34 -39.87 -0.53
CA GLY A 165 -6.78 -38.97 0.53
C GLY A 165 -6.28 -37.54 0.31
N TYR A 166 -6.03 -36.84 1.42
CA TYR A 166 -5.66 -35.44 1.43
C TYR A 166 -4.46 -35.19 2.34
N ALA A 167 -3.62 -34.22 1.97
CA ALA A 167 -2.64 -33.64 2.87
C ALA A 167 -2.91 -32.14 3.01
N ASP A 168 -3.23 -31.70 4.23
CA ASP A 168 -3.49 -30.31 4.59
C ASP A 168 -2.26 -29.68 5.21
N LEU A 169 -1.85 -28.53 4.66
CA LEU A 169 -0.64 -27.80 5.04
C LEU A 169 -1.02 -26.40 5.55
N ASN A 170 -0.39 -25.96 6.64
CA ASN A 170 -0.46 -24.60 7.20
C ASN A 170 0.91 -24.12 7.71
#